data_AF-A0A2D4L271-F1
#
_entry.id   AF-A0A2D4L271-F1
#
_cell.length_a   1.000
_cell.length_b   1.000
_cell.length_c   1.000
_cell.angle_alpha   90.00
_cell.angle_beta   90.00
_cell.angle_gamma   90.00
#
_symmetry.space_group_name_H-M   'P 1'
#
loop_
_entity.id
_entity.type
_entity.pdbx_description
1 polymer ?
#
loop_
_entity_poly.entity_id
_entity_poly.type
_entity_poly.pdbx_seq_one_letter_code
_entity_poly.pdbx_strand_id
1 'polypeptide(L)'
;QTGQYLGKCNAQVRYQKKMSKPLIDISCTDNKDADQIRKDDYSLYTKLKATSSPDELKYFANIGSSYIAWRQSSEYNGYVMKEIKDAKRWVHDNRLEFDYTILIDSDVSKNFSCDMHITWNLELPIKVKYTCFSEDISAESADSSGEESGSYEFFETNF
;
A
#
# COMPACT_ATOMS: atom_id res chain seq x y z
N GLN A 1 4.04 -19.39 5.42
CA GLN A 1 5.46 -19.02 5.57
C GLN A 1 6.05 -19.86 6.69
N THR A 2 7.17 -20.56 6.45
CA THR A 2 7.93 -21.21 7.53
C THR A 2 8.81 -20.16 8.20
N GLY A 3 8.75 -20.03 9.53
CA GLY A 3 9.48 -19.03 10.32
C GLY A 3 11.00 -19.23 10.40
N GLN A 4 11.59 -19.89 9.41
CA GLN A 4 12.97 -20.38 9.42
C GLN A 4 14.02 -19.29 9.18
N TYR A 5 13.59 -18.09 8.78
CA TYR A 5 14.46 -16.95 8.47
C TYR A 5 14.09 -15.67 9.24
N LEU A 6 13.44 -15.79 10.40
CA LEU A 6 13.05 -14.62 11.19
C LEU A 6 14.30 -13.84 11.67
N GLY A 7 14.44 -12.61 11.19
CA GLY A 7 15.42 -11.63 11.69
C GLY A 7 14.90 -10.87 12.91
N LYS A 8 15.74 -10.01 13.49
CA LYS A 8 15.33 -9.05 14.53
C LYS A 8 15.40 -7.64 13.95
N CYS A 9 14.35 -6.86 14.14
CA CYS A 9 14.33 -5.46 13.78
C CYS A 9 14.11 -4.60 15.02
N ASN A 10 14.87 -3.51 15.12
CA ASN A 10 14.61 -2.41 16.04
C ASN A 10 14.12 -1.22 15.21
N ALA A 11 13.01 -0.60 15.64
CA ALA A 11 12.42 0.52 14.93
C ALA A 11 12.02 1.63 15.89
N GLN A 12 12.27 2.87 15.47
CA GLN A 12 11.78 4.08 16.13
C GLN A 12 10.82 4.80 15.19
N VAL A 13 9.57 4.96 15.63
CA VAL A 13 8.51 5.67 14.90
C VAL A 13 8.25 7.00 15.59
N ARG A 14 8.34 8.10 14.85
CA ARG A 14 8.12 9.47 15.35
C ARG A 14 7.02 10.14 14.56
N TYR A 15 5.93 10.47 15.23
CA TYR A 15 4.85 11.27 14.67
C TYR A 15 5.12 12.76 14.93
N GLN A 16 4.83 13.60 13.96
CA GLN A 16 5.06 15.04 14.05
C GLN A 16 3.84 15.79 13.54
N LYS A 17 3.35 16.78 14.31
CA LYS A 17 2.14 17.54 13.97
C LYS A 17 2.14 18.19 12.59
N LYS A 18 3.33 18.55 12.07
CA LYS A 18 3.49 19.25 10.78
C LYS A 18 3.82 18.32 9.60
N MET A 19 3.95 17.01 9.83
CA MET A 19 4.26 16.07 8.76
C MET A 19 3.08 15.16 8.49
N SER A 20 2.79 14.94 7.21
CA SER A 20 1.70 14.06 6.79
C SER A 20 2.00 12.56 7.01
N LYS A 21 3.24 12.19 7.36
CA LYS A 21 3.68 10.80 7.56
C LYS A 21 4.66 10.71 8.73
N PRO A 22 4.70 9.59 9.48
CA PRO A 22 5.66 9.39 10.54
C PRO A 22 7.07 9.19 9.97
N LEU A 23 8.06 9.66 10.73
CA LEU A 23 9.46 9.34 10.48
C LEU A 23 9.78 7.98 11.09
N ILE A 24 10.36 7.09 10.28
CA ILE A 24 10.76 5.75 10.69
C ILE A 24 12.27 5.64 10.58
N ASP A 25 12.90 5.25 11.67
CA ASP A 25 14.27 4.75 11.69
C ASP A 25 14.21 3.26 12.03
N ILE A 26 14.79 2.40 11.19
CA ILE A 26 14.71 0.95 11.34
C ILE A 26 16.06 0.30 11.06
N SER A 27 16.44 -0.63 11.94
CA SER A 27 17.63 -1.45 11.83
C SER A 27 17.23 -2.91 11.97
N CYS A 28 17.47 -3.71 10.93
CA CYS A 28 17.20 -5.14 10.93
C CYS A 28 18.50 -5.94 10.83
N THR A 29 18.58 -7.08 11.53
CA THR A 29 19.61 -8.09 11.31
C THR A 29 19.09 -9.09 10.29
N ASP A 30 19.54 -8.97 9.05
CA ASP A 30 19.23 -9.95 8.01
C ASP A 30 20.03 -11.24 8.19
N ASN A 31 19.36 -12.36 7.99
CA ASN A 31 19.99 -13.69 8.01
C ASN A 31 20.57 -14.08 6.63
N LYS A 32 20.49 -13.17 5.65
CA LYS A 32 20.94 -13.36 4.26
C LYS A 32 21.96 -12.28 3.92
N ASP A 33 23.00 -12.65 3.19
CA ASP A 33 23.90 -11.67 2.59
C ASP A 33 23.27 -11.00 1.37
N ALA A 34 23.87 -9.89 0.94
CA ALA A 34 23.38 -9.07 -0.17
C ALA A 34 23.32 -9.83 -1.50
N ASP A 35 24.22 -10.79 -1.73
CA ASP A 35 24.22 -11.59 -2.97
C ASP A 35 23.05 -12.57 -3.00
N GLN A 36 22.70 -13.17 -1.86
CA GLN A 36 21.54 -14.02 -1.74
C GLN A 36 20.25 -13.24 -1.95
N ILE A 37 20.13 -12.04 -1.36
CA ILE A 37 18.96 -11.16 -1.57
C ILE A 37 18.81 -10.84 -3.06
N ARG A 38 19.89 -10.43 -3.73
CA ARG A 38 19.87 -10.12 -5.16
C ARG A 38 19.47 -11.32 -6.04
N LYS A 39 19.93 -12.53 -5.71
CA LYS A 39 19.54 -13.75 -6.42
C LYS A 39 18.06 -14.08 -6.22
N ASP A 40 17.57 -13.91 -5.00
CA ASP A 40 16.16 -14.16 -4.66
C ASP A 40 15.26 -13.15 -5.39
N ASP A 41 15.63 -11.87 -5.40
CA ASP A 41 14.91 -10.80 -6.11
C ASP A 41 14.90 -11.05 -7.62
N TYR A 42 16.05 -11.43 -8.22
CA TYR A 42 16.12 -11.77 -9.64
C TYR A 42 15.23 -12.97 -10.00
N SER A 43 15.24 -14.00 -9.17
CA SER A 43 14.41 -15.20 -9.33
C SER A 43 12.92 -14.85 -9.27
N LEU A 44 12.51 -14.07 -8.26
CA LEU A 44 11.15 -13.59 -8.11
C LEU A 44 10.72 -12.73 -9.30
N TYR A 45 11.55 -11.76 -9.68
CA TYR A 45 11.29 -10.87 -10.81
C TYR A 45 11.07 -11.64 -12.11
N THR A 46 11.96 -12.60 -12.40
CA THR A 46 11.89 -13.43 -13.62
C THR A 46 10.62 -14.27 -13.63
N LYS A 47 10.25 -14.85 -12.49
CA LYS A 47 9.01 -15.62 -12.33
C LYS A 47 7.79 -14.75 -12.61
N LEU A 48 7.71 -13.58 -11.97
CA LEU A 48 6.60 -12.65 -12.10
C LEU A 48 6.45 -12.06 -13.50
N LYS A 49 7.55 -11.97 -14.26
CA LYS A 49 7.52 -11.58 -15.67
C LYS A 49 6.75 -12.60 -16.50
N ALA A 50 7.01 -13.89 -16.29
CA ALA A 50 6.31 -14.96 -17.00
C ALA A 50 4.84 -15.10 -16.54
N THR A 51 4.61 -15.19 -15.23
CA THR A 51 3.28 -15.34 -14.65
C THR A 51 3.27 -14.96 -13.18
N SER A 52 2.11 -14.62 -12.63
CA SER A 52 1.97 -14.35 -11.20
C SER A 52 0.89 -15.25 -10.59
N SER A 53 1.27 -15.90 -9.50
CA SER A 53 0.33 -16.64 -8.66
C SER A 53 -0.51 -15.70 -7.79
N PRO A 54 -1.67 -16.15 -7.29
CA PRO A 54 -2.48 -15.35 -6.36
C PRO A 54 -1.72 -14.94 -5.09
N ASP A 55 -0.81 -15.77 -4.59
CA ASP A 55 -0.02 -15.46 -3.39
C ASP A 55 1.00 -14.35 -3.66
N GLU A 56 1.64 -14.36 -4.82
CA GLU A 56 2.55 -13.30 -5.22
C GLU A 56 1.83 -11.97 -5.41
N LEU A 57 0.64 -11.98 -6.02
CA LEU A 57 -0.20 -10.78 -6.13
C LEU A 57 -0.57 -10.22 -4.74
N LYS A 58 -0.85 -11.09 -3.77
CA LYS A 58 -1.11 -10.68 -2.38
C LYS A 58 0.13 -10.08 -1.71
N TYR A 59 1.34 -10.59 -1.98
CA TYR A 59 2.56 -10.02 -1.42
C TYR A 59 2.79 -8.59 -1.91
N PHE A 60 2.59 -8.33 -3.20
CA PHE A 60 2.72 -6.97 -3.74
C PHE A 60 1.61 -6.04 -3.24
N ALA A 61 0.37 -6.52 -3.13
CA ALA A 61 -0.70 -5.76 -2.51
C ALA A 61 -0.36 -5.39 -1.06
N ASN A 62 0.22 -6.29 -0.26
CA ASN A 62 0.67 -6.03 1.11
C ASN A 62 1.81 -5.00 1.18
N ILE A 63 2.78 -5.05 0.26
CA ILE A 63 3.87 -4.06 0.18
C ILE A 63 3.28 -2.67 -0.07
N GLY A 64 2.42 -2.57 -1.08
CA GLY A 64 1.80 -1.30 -1.45
C GLY A 64 0.86 -0.76 -0.38
N SER A 65 0.03 -1.61 0.22
CA SER A 65 -0.87 -1.21 1.30
C SER A 65 -0.12 -0.79 2.56
N SER A 66 1.00 -1.43 2.88
CA SER A 66 1.88 -1.00 3.98
C SER A 66 2.48 0.38 3.73
N TYR A 67 2.84 0.70 2.48
CA TYR A 67 3.28 2.04 2.11
C TYR A 67 2.17 3.07 2.27
N ILE A 68 0.95 2.76 1.85
CA ILE A 68 -0.22 3.64 2.02
C ILE A 68 -0.49 3.86 3.52
N ALA A 69 -0.51 2.78 4.31
CA ALA A 69 -0.70 2.85 5.75
C ALA A 69 0.35 3.75 6.40
N TRP A 70 1.63 3.54 6.12
CA TRP A 70 2.71 4.42 6.59
C TRP A 70 2.46 5.88 6.20
N ARG A 71 2.07 6.15 4.95
CA ARG A 71 1.86 7.51 4.46
C ARG A 71 0.68 8.23 5.10
N GLN A 72 -0.30 7.51 5.65
CA GLN A 72 -1.52 8.07 6.22
C GLN A 72 -1.60 7.95 7.75
N SER A 73 -0.81 7.08 8.37
CA SER A 73 -0.85 6.84 9.81
C SER A 73 -0.50 8.06 10.64
N SER A 74 -1.18 8.18 11.77
CA SER A 74 -0.92 9.16 12.82
C SER A 74 -0.81 8.47 14.18
N GLU A 75 -0.60 9.24 15.26
CA GLU A 75 -0.57 8.70 16.63
C GLU A 75 -1.89 8.03 17.03
N TYR A 76 -2.99 8.36 16.35
CA TYR A 76 -4.34 7.94 16.73
C TYR A 76 -4.99 6.97 15.75
N ASN A 77 -4.49 6.90 14.51
CA ASN A 77 -5.10 6.11 13.44
C ASN A 77 -4.07 5.21 12.76
N GLY A 78 -4.25 3.91 12.89
CA GLY A 78 -3.65 2.87 12.05
C GLY A 78 -4.53 2.51 10.86
N TYR A 79 -3.90 1.86 9.88
CA TYR A 79 -4.54 1.41 8.65
C TYR A 79 -4.04 0.01 8.30
N VAL A 80 -4.96 -0.89 7.95
CA VAL A 80 -4.65 -2.27 7.57
C VAL A 80 -5.43 -2.66 6.32
N MET A 81 -4.78 -3.34 5.38
CA MET A 81 -5.47 -3.87 4.21
C MET A 81 -6.44 -4.97 4.63
N LYS A 82 -7.71 -4.81 4.27
CA LYS A 82 -8.78 -5.75 4.56
C LYS A 82 -8.97 -6.76 3.43
N GLU A 83 -9.01 -6.27 2.20
CA GLU A 83 -9.24 -7.09 1.02
C GLU A 83 -8.66 -6.48 -0.25
N ILE A 84 -8.49 -7.33 -1.27
CA ILE A 84 -8.17 -6.94 -2.64
C ILE A 84 -9.45 -7.13 -3.45
N LYS A 85 -9.99 -6.04 -3.99
CA LYS A 85 -11.21 -6.04 -4.83
C LYS A 85 -10.89 -6.38 -6.29
N ASP A 86 -9.82 -5.80 -6.82
CA ASP A 86 -9.33 -6.06 -8.18
C ASP A 86 -7.80 -6.07 -8.21
N ALA A 87 -7.24 -6.86 -9.12
CA ALA A 87 -5.79 -6.95 -9.35
C ALA A 87 -5.50 -7.22 -10.82
N LYS A 88 -4.79 -6.29 -11.45
CA LYS A 88 -4.32 -6.41 -12.82
C LYS A 88 -2.80 -6.33 -12.84
N ARG A 89 -2.19 -7.15 -13.69
CA ARG A 89 -0.74 -7.18 -13.87
C ARG A 89 -0.42 -6.84 -15.32
N TRP A 90 0.60 -6.01 -15.49
CA TRP A 90 1.15 -5.66 -16.79
C TRP A 90 2.66 -5.91 -16.81
N VAL A 91 3.16 -6.31 -17.96
CA VAL A 91 4.58 -6.43 -18.22
C VAL A 91 4.88 -5.58 -19.45
N HIS A 92 5.68 -4.54 -19.27
CA HIS A 92 6.17 -3.74 -20.37
C HIS A 92 7.69 -3.71 -20.31
N ASP A 93 8.33 -4.27 -21.35
CA ASP A 93 9.78 -4.37 -21.48
C ASP A 93 10.44 -5.07 -20.28
N ASN A 94 11.06 -4.30 -19.39
CA ASN A 94 11.72 -4.73 -18.15
C ASN A 94 11.08 -4.08 -16.92
N ARG A 95 9.78 -3.81 -16.98
CA ARG A 95 9.01 -3.24 -15.88
C ARG A 95 7.81 -4.11 -15.58
N LEU A 96 7.69 -4.48 -14.31
CA LEU A 96 6.49 -5.11 -13.77
C LEU A 96 5.60 -4.02 -13.20
N GLU A 97 4.34 -4.03 -13.61
CA GLU A 97 3.33 -3.11 -13.14
C GLU A 97 2.15 -3.89 -12.58
N PHE A 98 1.61 -3.39 -11.48
CA PHE A 98 0.44 -3.97 -10.84
C PHE A 98 -0.53 -2.87 -10.47
N ASP A 99 -1.74 -2.97 -11.00
CA ASP A 99 -2.86 -2.12 -10.60
C ASP A 99 -3.74 -2.90 -9.65
N TYR A 100 -4.04 -2.30 -8.50
CA TYR A 100 -4.91 -2.87 -7.49
C TYR A 100 -6.01 -1.89 -7.13
N THR A 101 -7.19 -2.43 -6.86
CA THR A 101 -8.20 -1.76 -6.03
C THR A 101 -8.27 -2.53 -4.72
N ILE A 102 -7.91 -1.91 -3.61
CA ILE A 102 -7.88 -2.51 -2.27
C ILE A 102 -8.81 -1.79 -1.32
N LEU A 103 -9.33 -2.53 -0.33
CA LEU A 103 -10.04 -1.94 0.80
C LEU A 103 -9.07 -1.86 1.99
N ILE A 104 -8.98 -0.69 2.59
CA ILE A 104 -8.20 -0.44 3.79
C ILE A 104 -9.17 -0.10 4.92
N ASP A 105 -9.02 -0.79 6.05
CA ASP A 105 -9.72 -0.50 7.28
C ASP A 105 -8.85 0.39 8.19
N SER A 106 -9.49 1.21 9.01
CA SER A 106 -8.82 2.06 9.99
C SER A 106 -9.33 1.79 11.38
N ASP A 107 -8.51 2.05 12.39
CA ASP A 107 -8.85 1.79 13.79
C ASP A 107 -10.09 2.57 14.28
N VAL A 108 -10.47 3.62 13.55
CA VAL A 108 -11.66 4.45 13.80
C VAL A 108 -12.89 4.02 12.98
N SER A 109 -12.93 2.77 12.50
CA SER A 109 -14.04 2.16 11.77
C SER A 109 -14.43 2.88 10.47
N LYS A 110 -13.45 3.48 9.78
CA LYS A 110 -13.63 4.01 8.42
C LYS A 110 -12.96 3.11 7.41
N ASN A 111 -13.70 2.68 6.39
CA ASN A 111 -13.17 1.94 5.26
C ASN A 111 -12.82 2.90 4.12
N PHE A 112 -11.69 2.66 3.48
CA PHE A 112 -11.21 3.42 2.33
C PHE A 112 -10.97 2.49 1.16
N SER A 113 -11.54 2.83 0.01
CA SER A 113 -11.22 2.18 -1.25
C SER A 113 -10.02 2.90 -1.86
N CYS A 114 -8.94 2.17 -2.15
CA CYS A 114 -7.73 2.74 -2.69
C CYS A 114 -7.36 2.08 -4.02
N ASP A 115 -7.18 2.91 -5.05
CA ASP A 115 -6.57 2.52 -6.30
C ASP A 115 -5.07 2.72 -6.20
N MET A 116 -4.31 1.66 -6.45
CA MET A 116 -2.88 1.61 -6.21
C MET A 116 -2.16 1.04 -7.43
N HIS A 117 -1.16 1.78 -7.90
CA HIS A 117 -0.27 1.40 -8.98
C HIS A 117 1.14 1.15 -8.43
N ILE A 118 1.60 -0.09 -8.54
CA ILE A 118 2.94 -0.52 -8.14
C ILE A 118 3.79 -0.72 -9.38
N THR A 119 4.99 -0.12 -9.37
CA THR A 119 5.98 -0.28 -10.43
C THR A 119 7.26 -0.88 -9.86
N TRP A 120 7.73 -1.98 -10.45
CA TRP A 120 9.00 -2.60 -10.09
C TRP A 120 9.89 -2.82 -11.31
N ASN A 121 11.09 -2.24 -11.24
CA ASN A 121 12.19 -2.57 -12.14
C ASN A 121 13.26 -3.27 -11.29
N LEU A 122 13.86 -4.32 -11.84
CA LEU A 122 14.96 -5.00 -11.17
C LEU A 122 16.05 -3.99 -10.77
N GLU A 123 16.62 -4.14 -9.58
CA GLU A 123 17.65 -3.28 -8.98
C GLU A 123 17.21 -1.85 -8.60
N LEU A 124 15.97 -1.46 -8.91
CA LEU A 124 15.41 -0.18 -8.46
C LEU A 124 14.40 -0.39 -7.33
N PRO A 125 14.30 0.56 -6.38
CA PRO A 125 13.26 0.53 -5.37
C PRO A 125 11.86 0.47 -6.00
N ILE A 126 10.99 -0.34 -5.40
CA ILE A 126 9.58 -0.41 -5.76
C ILE A 126 8.95 0.97 -5.59
N LYS A 127 8.17 1.40 -6.58
CA LYS A 127 7.43 2.66 -6.54
C LYS A 127 5.95 2.37 -6.36
N VAL A 128 5.30 3.14 -5.49
CA VAL A 128 3.87 3.03 -5.22
C VAL A 128 3.22 4.40 -5.43
N LYS A 129 2.22 4.45 -6.30
CA LYS A 129 1.29 5.58 -6.46
C LYS A 129 -0.09 5.12 -6.04
N TYR A 130 -0.86 5.99 -5.40
CA TYR A 130 -2.18 5.63 -4.95
C TYR A 130 -3.12 6.83 -4.84
N THR A 131 -4.41 6.56 -4.92
CA THR A 131 -5.51 7.48 -4.58
C THR A 131 -6.50 6.72 -3.72
N CYS A 132 -7.00 7.33 -2.66
CA CYS A 132 -7.97 6.70 -1.77
C CYS A 132 -9.24 7.55 -1.65
N PHE A 133 -10.38 6.88 -1.57
CA PHE A 133 -11.70 7.47 -1.40
C PHE A 133 -12.36 6.83 -0.17
N SER A 134 -13.08 7.62 0.64
CA SER A 134 -13.89 7.05 1.71
C SER A 134 -15.03 6.25 1.10
N GLU A 135 -15.25 5.03 1.59
CA GLU A 135 -16.51 4.36 1.31
C GLU A 135 -17.54 4.91 2.30
N ASP A 136 -18.25 5.95 1.89
CA ASP A 136 -19.42 6.39 2.62
C ASP A 136 -20.39 5.21 2.72
N ILE A 137 -20.83 4.86 3.94
CA ILE A 137 -21.75 3.75 4.22
C ILE A 137 -23.19 4.12 3.81
N SER A 138 -23.35 4.76 2.66
CA SER A 138 -24.65 5.23 2.16
C SER A 138 -24.69 5.09 0.64
N ALA A 139 -24.74 3.84 0.19
CA ALA A 139 -25.29 3.46 -1.10
C ALA A 139 -26.56 2.61 -0.88
N GLU A 140 -27.46 3.09 -0.02
CA GLU A 140 -28.88 2.75 -0.07
C GLU A 140 -29.67 4.04 -0.26
N SER A 141 -29.63 4.59 -1.47
CA SER A 141 -30.67 5.46 -2.06
C SER A 141 -30.19 5.97 -3.42
N ALA A 142 -30.34 5.13 -4.44
CA ALA A 142 -30.48 5.64 -5.80
C ALA A 142 -31.94 5.43 -6.20
N ASP A 143 -32.78 6.40 -5.85
CA ASP A 143 -33.97 6.69 -6.64
C ASP A 143 -34.11 8.21 -6.80
N SER A 144 -33.87 8.62 -8.05
CA SER A 144 -34.27 9.86 -8.72
C SER A 144 -33.77 11.25 -8.26
N SER A 145 -33.16 11.91 -9.27
CA SER A 145 -33.36 13.31 -9.73
C SER A 145 -32.68 14.52 -9.06
N GLY A 146 -31.94 15.27 -9.90
CA GLY A 146 -32.03 16.75 -9.93
C GLY A 146 -30.84 17.56 -9.39
N GLU A 147 -29.97 17.99 -10.33
CA GLU A 147 -29.21 19.26 -10.44
C GLU A 147 -28.40 19.92 -9.28
N GLU A 148 -27.23 20.44 -9.73
CA GLU A 148 -26.40 21.58 -9.26
C GLU A 148 -25.39 21.48 -8.09
N SER A 149 -24.11 21.53 -8.50
CA SER A 149 -22.96 22.34 -8.04
C SER A 149 -22.66 22.53 -6.54
N GLY A 150 -21.42 22.18 -6.16
CA GLY A 150 -20.80 22.63 -4.92
C GLY A 150 -19.44 21.98 -4.63
N SER A 151 -18.35 22.58 -5.13
CA SER A 151 -16.99 22.28 -4.69
C SER A 151 -16.79 22.74 -3.25
N TYR A 152 -16.37 21.86 -2.34
CA TYR A 152 -15.99 22.26 -0.97
C TYR A 152 -14.46 22.28 -0.83
N GLU A 153 -13.93 23.50 -0.71
CA GLU A 153 -12.62 23.77 -0.12
C GLU A 153 -12.67 23.50 1.38
N PHE A 154 -11.68 22.77 1.89
CA PHE A 154 -11.53 22.48 3.31
C PHE A 154 -10.87 23.68 4.02
N PHE A 155 -11.64 24.39 4.85
CA PHE A 155 -11.11 25.44 5.74
C PHE A 155 -10.44 24.81 6.96
N GLU A 156 -9.18 25.16 7.19
CA GLU A 156 -8.52 25.05 8.49
C GLU A 156 -9.24 25.92 9.52
N THR A 157 -9.63 25.36 10.65
CA THR A 157 -9.93 26.14 11.86
C THR A 157 -8.95 25.77 12.96
N ASN A 158 -8.09 26.73 13.30
CA ASN A 158 -7.23 26.73 14.48
C ASN A 158 -8.07 26.81 15.76
N PHE A 159 -7.82 25.91 16.71
CA PHE A 159 -7.81 26.15 18.15
C PHE A 159 -6.81 25.20 18.82
#